data_AF-A0A1W6CMN6-F1
#
_entry.id   AF-A0A1W6CMN6-F1
#
_cell.length_a   1.000
_cell.length_b   1.000
_cell.length_c   1.000
_cell.angle_alpha   90.00
_cell.angle_beta   90.00
_cell.angle_gamma   90.00
#
_symmetry.space_group_name_H-M   'P 1'
#
loop_
_entity.id
_entity.type
_entity.pdbx_description
1 polymer ?
#
loop_
_entity_poly.entity_id
_entity_poly.type
_entity_poly.pdbx_seq_one_letter_code
_entity_poly.pdbx_strand_id
1 'polypeptide(L)'
;MRPDDLSRVARAIYGDRWQRDLARGLRIAERTVRYWAAGEREVPDHYADLLLAIEPLADHLAMREQPKGASLIGRLVEVATARA
;
A
#
# COMPACT_ATOMS: atom_id res chain seq x y z
N MET A 1 -11.91 1.24 -6.64
CA MET A 1 -11.65 1.61 -5.22
C MET A 1 -11.91 3.10 -5.01
N ARG A 2 -12.56 3.50 -3.90
CA ARG A 2 -12.84 4.93 -3.62
C ARG A 2 -11.60 5.64 -3.04
N PRO A 3 -11.48 6.98 -3.18
CA PRO A 3 -10.32 7.74 -2.70
C PRO A 3 -10.07 7.63 -1.18
N ASP A 4 -11.15 7.60 -0.39
CA ASP A 4 -11.04 7.46 1.07
C ASP A 4 -10.51 6.08 1.47
N ASP A 5 -10.99 5.03 0.79
CA ASP A 5 -10.54 3.66 1.01
C ASP A 5 -9.06 3.50 0.61
N LEU A 6 -8.66 4.07 -0.54
CA LEU A 6 -7.26 4.14 -0.96
C LEU A 6 -6.38 4.83 0.08
N SER A 7 -6.80 6.02 0.53
CA SER A 7 -6.04 6.82 1.49
C SER A 7 -5.88 6.10 2.82
N ARG A 8 -6.94 5.42 3.30
CA ARG A 8 -6.93 4.62 4.52
C ARG A 8 -5.94 3.45 4.43
N VAL A 9 -6.07 2.63 3.39
CA VAL A 9 -5.21 1.45 3.19
C VAL A 9 -3.75 1.85 2.97
N ALA A 10 -3.51 2.84 2.10
CA ALA A 10 -2.14 3.27 1.80
C ALA A 10 -1.46 3.94 3.01
N ARG A 11 -2.20 4.71 3.84
CA ARG A 11 -1.66 5.25 5.09
C ARG A 11 -1.33 4.16 6.11
N ALA A 12 -2.12 3.09 6.18
CA ALA A 12 -1.82 1.96 7.05
C ALA A 12 -0.48 1.28 6.67
N ILE A 13 -0.16 1.24 5.37
CA ILE A 13 1.07 0.60 4.87
C ILE A 13 2.29 1.55 4.93
N TYR A 14 2.13 2.79 4.48
CA TYR A 14 3.23 3.71 4.19
C TYR A 14 3.30 4.93 5.14
N GLY A 15 2.31 5.11 6.01
CA GLY A 15 2.21 6.26 6.91
C GLY A 15 1.87 7.57 6.21
N ASP A 16 2.32 8.69 6.77
CA ASP A 16 1.85 10.04 6.36
C ASP A 16 2.32 10.44 4.96
N ARG A 17 3.41 9.84 4.46
CA ARG A 17 3.98 10.08 3.12
C ARG A 17 3.49 9.07 2.07
N TRP A 18 2.34 8.43 2.32
CA TRP A 18 1.85 7.30 1.53
C TRP A 18 1.79 7.52 0.02
N GLN A 19 1.45 8.71 -0.48
CA GLN A 19 1.30 8.92 -1.93
C GLN A 19 2.62 8.69 -2.67
N ARG A 20 3.72 9.20 -2.11
CA ARG A 20 5.07 9.05 -2.68
C ARG A 20 5.54 7.59 -2.60
N ASP A 21 5.35 6.97 -1.44
CA ASP A 21 5.87 5.63 -1.19
C ASP A 21 5.04 4.55 -1.91
N LEU A 22 3.72 4.75 -2.04
CA LEU A 22 2.85 3.93 -2.90
C LEU A 22 3.25 4.07 -4.37
N ALA A 23 3.48 5.29 -4.87
CA ALA A 23 3.91 5.50 -6.25
C ALA A 23 5.24 4.78 -6.54
N ARG A 24 6.19 4.84 -5.60
CA ARG A 24 7.45 4.10 -5.68
C ARG A 24 7.23 2.59 -5.64
N GLY A 25 6.37 2.09 -4.74
CA GLY A 25 6.07 0.67 -4.60
C GLY A 25 5.40 0.07 -5.84
N LEU A 26 4.46 0.81 -6.44
CA LEU A 26 3.76 0.44 -7.66
C LEU A 26 4.53 0.79 -8.95
N ARG A 27 5.67 1.49 -8.83
CA ARG A 27 6.51 1.96 -9.95
C ARG A 27 5.74 2.81 -10.97
N ILE A 28 4.86 3.68 -10.48
CA ILE A 28 4.08 4.63 -11.29
C ILE A 28 4.45 6.08 -10.92
N ALA A 29 3.99 7.03 -11.73
CA ALA A 29 4.18 8.44 -11.43
C ALA A 29 3.39 8.86 -10.18
N GLU A 30 4.01 9.63 -9.28
CA GLU A 30 3.36 10.15 -8.08
C GLU A 30 2.09 10.98 -8.41
N ARG A 31 2.10 11.67 -9.55
CA ARG A 31 0.93 12.41 -10.06
C ARG A 31 -0.28 11.50 -10.29
N THR A 32 -0.08 10.25 -10.73
CA THR A 32 -1.16 9.28 -10.89
C THR A 32 -1.82 8.96 -9.55
N VAL A 33 -1.01 8.74 -8.51
CA VAL A 33 -1.50 8.49 -7.16
C VAL A 33 -2.23 9.71 -6.58
N ARG A 34 -1.74 10.93 -6.85
CA ARG A 34 -2.44 12.17 -6.45
C ARG A 34 -3.81 12.29 -7.11
N TYR A 35 -3.93 11.95 -8.38
CA TYR A 35 -5.23 11.95 -9.07
C TYR A 35 -6.21 10.93 -8.48
N TRP A 36 -5.72 9.73 -8.14
CA TRP A 36 -6.53 8.74 -7.45
C TRP A 36 -6.97 9.22 -6.06
N ALA A 37 -6.05 9.82 -5.29
CA ALA A 37 -6.32 10.36 -3.97
C ALA A 37 -7.34 11.51 -3.97
N ALA A 38 -7.34 12.32 -5.04
CA ALA A 38 -8.30 13.40 -5.24
C ALA A 38 -9.64 12.94 -5.84
N GLY A 39 -9.74 11.68 -6.27
CA GLY A 39 -10.92 11.17 -7.00
C GLY A 39 -11.07 11.71 -8.41
N GLU A 40 -10.07 12.42 -8.94
CA GLU A 40 -10.07 12.93 -10.32
C GLU A 40 -9.92 11.82 -11.36
N ARG A 41 -9.37 10.67 -10.96
CA ARG A 41 -9.29 9.47 -11.77
C ARG A 41 -9.58 8.24 -10.92
N GLU A 42 -10.23 7.26 -11.51
CA GLU A 42 -10.45 5.97 -10.86
C GLU A 42 -9.13 5.19 -10.74
N VAL A 43 -9.02 4.41 -9.65
CA VAL A 43 -7.97 3.42 -9.48
C VAL A 43 -8.31 2.22 -10.36
N PRO A 44 -7.46 1.81 -11.32
CA PRO A 44 -7.70 0.63 -12.12
C PRO A 44 -7.85 -0.63 -11.26
N ASP A 45 -8.72 -1.55 -11.67
CA ASP A 45 -9.13 -2.71 -10.86
C ASP A 45 -7.96 -3.56 -10.37
N HIS A 46 -6.97 -3.84 -11.23
CA HIS A 46 -5.78 -4.60 -10.83
C HIS A 46 -4.96 -3.96 -9.69
N TYR A 47 -4.93 -2.62 -9.59
CA TYR A 47 -4.30 -1.95 -8.46
C TYR A 47 -5.20 -1.97 -7.22
N ALA A 48 -6.52 -1.83 -7.42
CA ALA A 48 -7.48 -1.91 -6.32
C ALA A 48 -7.44 -3.30 -5.66
N ASP A 49 -7.46 -4.38 -6.46
CA ASP A 49 -7.39 -5.76 -5.98
C ASP A 49 -6.10 -6.03 -5.22
N LEU A 50 -4.95 -5.57 -5.74
CA LEU A 50 -3.66 -5.68 -5.06
C LEU A 50 -3.68 -4.97 -3.70
N LEU A 51 -4.17 -3.73 -3.66
CA LEU A 51 -4.20 -2.93 -2.43
C LEU A 51 -5.17 -3.51 -1.39
N LEU A 52 -6.32 -4.04 -1.82
CA LEU A 52 -7.27 -4.73 -0.94
C LEU A 52 -6.71 -6.04 -0.40
N ALA A 53 -5.95 -6.80 -1.19
CA ALA A 53 -5.31 -8.04 -0.75
C ALA A 53 -4.23 -7.81 0.32
N ILE A 54 -3.64 -6.60 0.37
CA ILE A 54 -2.59 -6.27 1.34
C ILE A 54 -3.17 -6.02 2.74
N GLU A 55 -4.42 -5.54 2.89
CA GLU A 55 -5.01 -5.26 4.21
C GLU A 55 -5.13 -6.52 5.10
N PRO A 56 -5.74 -7.64 4.64
CA PRO A 56 -5.80 -8.87 5.44
C PRO A 56 -4.41 -9.47 5.71
N LEU A 57 -3.46 -9.30 4.77
CA LEU A 57 -2.10 -9.80 4.92
C LEU A 57 -1.32 -9.00 5.95
N ALA A 58 -1.47 -7.67 5.98
CA ALA A 58 -0.86 -6.81 7.00
C ALA A 58 -1.40 -7.13 8.40
N ASP A 59 -2.70 -7.40 8.51
CA ASP A 59 -3.34 -7.84 9.76
C ASP A 59 -2.83 -9.22 10.19
N HIS A 60 -2.77 -10.19 9.26
CA HIS A 60 -2.22 -11.53 9.52
C HIS A 60 -0.74 -11.49 9.95
N LEU A 61 0.04 -10.58 9.38
CA LEU A 61 1.45 -10.38 9.69
C LEU A 61 1.69 -9.50 10.94
N ALA A 62 0.64 -9.15 11.69
CA ALA A 62 0.70 -8.28 12.87
C ALA A 62 1.43 -6.94 12.60
N MET A 63 1.29 -6.40 11.39
CA MET A 63 1.99 -5.19 10.97
C MET A 63 1.37 -3.90 11.52
N ARG A 64 0.20 -3.97 12.18
CA ARG A 64 -0.46 -2.81 12.80
C ARG A 64 0.38 -2.10 13.87
N GLU A 65 1.31 -2.80 14.51
CA GLU A 65 2.18 -2.26 15.56
C GLU A 65 3.62 -1.96 15.10
N GLN A 66 3.92 -2.14 13.80
CA GLN A 66 5.29 -2.00 13.29
C GLN A 66 5.67 -0.53 13.00
N PRO A 67 6.95 -0.15 13.20
CA PRO A 67 7.41 1.21 12.96
C PRO A 67 7.30 1.62 11.49
N LYS A 68 6.77 2.83 11.28
CA LYS A 68 6.60 3.47 9.97
C LYS A 68 7.91 3.43 9.16
N GLY A 69 7.88 2.80 7.98
CA GLY A 69 9.00 2.83 7.01
C GLY A 69 9.58 1.49 6.56
N ALA A 70 9.15 0.36 7.13
CA ALA A 70 9.52 -0.95 6.61
C ALA A 70 8.83 -1.20 5.25
N SER A 71 9.61 -1.46 4.20
CA SER A 71 9.00 -1.74 2.88
C SER A 71 8.17 -3.03 2.94
N LEU A 72 6.92 -2.96 2.48
CA LEU A 72 6.00 -4.09 2.42
C LEU A 72 6.62 -5.30 1.69
N ILE A 73 7.33 -5.05 0.59
CA ILE A 73 8.03 -6.09 -0.19
C ILE A 73 9.21 -6.68 0.59
N GLY A 74 10.03 -5.85 1.22
CA GLY A 74 11.18 -6.32 2.01
C GLY A 74 10.75 -7.23 3.16
N ARG A 75 9.63 -6.91 3.83
CA ARG A 75 9.13 -7.74 4.94
C ARG A 75 8.42 -9.02 4.47
N LEU A 76 7.67 -8.94 3.37
CA LEU A 76 7.07 -10.13 2.74
C LEU A 76 8.14 -11.13 2.30
N VAL A 77 9.24 -10.64 1.73
CA VAL A 77 10.40 -11.48 1.38
C VAL A 77 11.01 -12.08 2.65
N GLU A 78 11.30 -11.28 3.67
CA GLU A 78 11.89 -11.74 4.94
C GLU A 78 11.09 -12.89 5.59
N VAL A 79 9.76 -12.71 5.73
CA VAL A 79 8.89 -13.71 6.36
C VAL A 79 8.75 -14.96 5.50
N ALA A 80 8.65 -14.83 4.17
CA ALA A 80 8.61 -15.97 3.27
C ALA A 80 9.93 -16.76 3.29
N THR A 81 11.07 -16.10 3.48
CA THR A 81 12.39 -16.73 3.53
C THR A 81 12.79 -17.25 4.92
N ALA A 82 12.22 -16.74 6.01
CA ALA A 82 12.55 -17.17 7.38
C ALA A 82 11.91 -18.52 7.78
N ARG A 83 11.11 -19.13 6.91
CA ARG A 83 10.51 -20.47 7.09
C ARG A 83 11.09 -21.55 6.16
N ALA A 84 12.18 -21.27 5.44
CA ALA A 84 12.95 -22.25 4.69
C ALA A 84 14.19 -22.69 5.49
#